data_AF-A0A942DNU5-F1
#
_entry.id   AF-A0A942DNU5-F1
#
_cell.length_a   1.000
_cell.length_b   1.000
_cell.length_c   1.000
_cell.angle_alpha   90.00
_cell.angle_beta   90.00
_cell.angle_gamma   90.00
#
_symmetry.space_group_name_H-M   'P 1'
#
loop_
_entity.id
_entity.type
_entity.pdbx_description
1 polymer ?
#
loop_
_entity_poly.entity_id
_entity_poly.type
_entity_poly.pdbx_seq_one_letter_code
_entity_poly.pdbx_strand_id
1 'polypeptide(L)'
;MVQKEKKDKSHLLGLALLLLAGFFIFLFLLPDGKKSQGTMGAAQSKEFEEKVNKHLFRTSQQIELSREKMEIEAAKIENQGLGTGKQKEEMHKLDFSADPRAEALIRELGRGDKESNGPTNADEQVQADLFEAQQNEEYSEAYKKEYARQFVENARKAGYLIKLSDDYKVISVKQIRKPADSYELFNKSSGSGAQ
;
A
#
# COMPACT_ATOMS: atom_id res chain seq x y z
N MET A 1 -56.47 -24.06 -74.39
CA MET A 1 -56.66 -22.83 -73.60
C MET A 1 -56.48 -23.17 -72.13
N VAL A 2 -55.47 -22.62 -71.46
CA VAL A 2 -55.25 -22.81 -70.01
C VAL A 2 -55.11 -21.42 -69.40
N GLN A 3 -56.14 -20.98 -68.68
CA GLN A 3 -56.09 -19.74 -67.91
C GLN A 3 -55.29 -20.00 -66.63
N LYS A 4 -54.16 -19.32 -66.47
CA LYS A 4 -53.42 -19.29 -65.20
C LYS A 4 -54.03 -18.21 -64.31
N GLU A 5 -54.68 -18.64 -63.24
CA GLU A 5 -55.10 -17.78 -62.13
C GLU A 5 -53.92 -16.97 -61.59
N LYS A 6 -54.03 -15.64 -61.64
CA LYS A 6 -53.12 -14.73 -60.97
C LYS A 6 -53.49 -14.71 -59.48
N LYS A 7 -53.04 -15.72 -58.74
CA LYS A 7 -53.22 -15.79 -57.29
C LYS A 7 -52.52 -14.58 -56.62
N ASP A 8 -53.29 -13.89 -55.79
CA ASP A 8 -53.03 -12.57 -55.23
C ASP A 8 -51.72 -12.47 -54.43
N LYS A 9 -50.66 -12.00 -55.11
CA LYS A 9 -49.34 -11.75 -54.51
C LYS A 9 -49.37 -10.63 -53.46
N SER A 10 -50.41 -9.80 -53.46
CA SER A 10 -50.62 -8.72 -52.50
C SER A 10 -50.89 -9.24 -51.08
N HIS A 11 -51.62 -10.34 -50.93
CA HIS A 11 -51.87 -10.95 -49.61
C HIS A 11 -50.61 -11.59 -49.01
N LEU A 12 -49.75 -12.14 -49.87
CA LEU A 12 -48.48 -12.74 -49.44
C LEU A 12 -47.49 -11.68 -48.94
N LEU A 13 -47.47 -10.50 -49.58
CA LEU A 13 -46.64 -9.37 -49.15
C LEU A 13 -47.09 -8.83 -47.78
N GLY A 14 -48.40 -8.68 -47.56
CA GLY A 14 -48.93 -8.23 -46.26
C GLY A 14 -48.59 -9.20 -45.11
N LEU A 15 -48.65 -10.50 -45.38
CA LEU A 15 -48.33 -11.53 -44.40
C LEU A 15 -46.83 -11.57 -44.06
N ALA A 16 -45.96 -11.35 -45.05
CA ALA A 16 -44.52 -11.25 -44.84
C ALA A 16 -44.15 -10.03 -43.97
N LEU A 17 -44.83 -8.89 -44.17
CA LEU A 17 -44.57 -7.65 -43.42
C LEU A 17 -45.01 -7.78 -41.95
N LEU A 18 -46.11 -8.50 -41.69
CA LEU A 18 -46.60 -8.77 -40.35
C LEU A 18 -45.68 -9.73 -39.56
N LEU A 19 -45.14 -10.76 -40.23
CA LEU A 19 -44.13 -11.64 -39.62
C LEU A 19 -42.84 -10.90 -39.26
N LEU A 20 -42.41 -9.97 -40.13
CA LEU A 20 -41.20 -9.20 -39.92
C LEU A 20 -41.36 -8.22 -38.74
N ALA A 21 -42.52 -7.55 -38.64
CA ALA A 21 -42.85 -6.70 -37.48
C ALA A 21 -42.94 -7.51 -36.17
N GLY A 22 -43.53 -8.70 -36.20
CA GLY A 22 -43.57 -9.61 -35.05
C GLY A 22 -42.18 -10.05 -34.58
N PHE A 23 -41.26 -10.31 -35.51
CA PHE A 23 -39.88 -10.67 -35.19
C PHE A 23 -39.11 -9.53 -34.50
N PHE A 24 -39.30 -8.29 -34.93
CA PHE A 24 -38.68 -7.13 -34.28
C PHE A 24 -39.24 -6.87 -32.88
N ILE A 25 -40.55 -7.04 -32.69
CA ILE A 25 -41.16 -6.95 -31.35
C ILE A 25 -40.61 -8.06 -30.45
N PHE A 26 -40.43 -9.27 -30.97
CA PHE A 26 -39.83 -10.38 -30.21
C PHE A 26 -38.36 -10.14 -29.84
N LEU A 27 -37.56 -9.54 -30.73
CA LEU A 27 -36.19 -9.10 -30.41
C LEU A 27 -36.15 -7.98 -29.38
N PHE A 28 -37.13 -7.08 -29.39
CA PHE A 28 -37.22 -5.97 -28.43
C PHE A 28 -37.79 -6.40 -27.07
N LEU A 29 -38.65 -7.42 -27.05
CA LEU A 29 -39.14 -8.06 -25.83
C LEU A 29 -38.25 -9.18 -25.31
N LEU A 30 -37.25 -9.63 -26.07
CA LEU A 30 -36.18 -10.43 -25.51
C LEU A 30 -35.54 -9.54 -24.44
N PRO A 31 -35.72 -9.84 -23.15
CA PRO A 31 -35.12 -9.03 -22.11
C PRO A 31 -33.63 -9.06 -22.42
N ASP A 32 -33.04 -7.88 -22.69
CA ASP A 32 -31.60 -7.69 -22.69
C ASP A 32 -31.09 -8.52 -21.54
N GLY A 33 -30.38 -9.59 -21.86
CA GLY A 33 -29.91 -10.54 -20.89
C GLY A 33 -29.15 -9.72 -19.87
N LYS A 34 -29.80 -9.40 -18.75
CA LYS A 34 -29.18 -8.90 -17.55
C LYS A 34 -28.24 -10.04 -17.20
N LYS A 35 -27.03 -9.96 -17.74
CA LYS A 35 -25.91 -10.81 -17.37
C LYS A 35 -25.96 -10.81 -15.86
N SER A 36 -26.25 -11.97 -15.30
CA SER A 36 -26.27 -12.22 -13.87
C SER A 36 -24.91 -11.79 -13.35
N GLN A 37 -24.83 -10.55 -12.90
CA GLN A 37 -23.67 -9.90 -12.31
C GLN A 37 -23.57 -10.40 -10.86
N GLY A 38 -23.41 -11.71 -10.69
CA GLY A 38 -23.48 -12.38 -9.40
C GLY A 38 -22.30 -13.29 -9.08
N THR A 39 -21.45 -13.64 -10.04
CA THR A 39 -20.42 -14.68 -9.83
C THR A 39 -19.02 -14.34 -10.35
N MET A 40 -18.83 -13.30 -11.17
CA MET A 40 -17.48 -12.89 -11.60
C MET A 40 -16.68 -12.13 -10.53
N GLY A 41 -17.35 -11.49 -9.57
CA GLY A 41 -16.69 -10.76 -8.49
C GLY A 41 -15.95 -11.65 -7.49
N ALA A 42 -16.46 -12.86 -7.23
CA ALA A 42 -15.87 -13.80 -6.27
C ALA A 42 -14.65 -14.54 -6.82
N ALA A 43 -14.55 -14.72 -8.15
CA ALA A 43 -13.36 -15.29 -8.79
C ALA A 43 -12.24 -14.24 -8.91
N GLN A 44 -12.58 -13.01 -9.31
CA GLN A 44 -11.62 -11.91 -9.36
C GLN A 44 -11.14 -11.47 -7.97
N SER A 45 -11.99 -11.56 -6.93
CA SER A 45 -11.57 -11.27 -5.56
C SER A 45 -10.57 -12.31 -5.05
N LYS A 46 -10.75 -13.60 -5.37
CA LYS A 46 -9.79 -14.66 -5.00
C LYS A 46 -8.44 -14.49 -5.70
N GLU A 47 -8.44 -14.21 -7.01
CA GLU A 47 -7.19 -13.93 -7.73
C GLU A 47 -6.48 -12.68 -7.19
N PHE A 48 -7.25 -11.66 -6.80
CA PHE A 48 -6.70 -10.45 -6.19
C PHE A 48 -6.14 -10.72 -4.78
N GLU A 49 -6.86 -11.49 -3.95
CA GLU A 49 -6.40 -11.93 -2.62
C GLU A 49 -5.12 -12.76 -2.72
N GLU A 50 -5.04 -13.70 -3.65
CA GLU A 50 -3.83 -14.48 -3.90
C GLU A 50 -2.66 -13.60 -4.37
N LYS A 51 -2.92 -12.61 -5.23
CA LYS A 51 -1.89 -11.67 -5.69
C LYS A 51 -1.40 -10.75 -4.58
N VAL A 52 -2.30 -10.28 -3.71
CA VAL A 52 -1.96 -9.49 -2.53
C VAL A 52 -1.15 -10.33 -1.55
N ASN A 53 -1.59 -11.56 -1.24
CA ASN A 53 -0.86 -12.46 -0.35
C ASN A 53 0.53 -12.81 -0.90
N LYS A 54 0.64 -13.07 -2.22
CA LYS A 54 1.93 -13.31 -2.88
C LYS A 54 2.84 -12.08 -2.82
N HIS A 55 2.27 -10.88 -2.94
CA HIS A 55 3.03 -9.64 -2.82
C HIS A 55 3.48 -9.40 -1.37
N LEU A 56 2.59 -9.55 -0.39
CA LEU A 56 2.92 -9.44 1.03
C LEU A 56 4.01 -10.44 1.44
N PHE A 57 3.92 -11.68 0.96
CA PHE A 57 4.94 -12.69 1.18
C PHE A 57 6.30 -12.29 0.59
N ARG A 58 6.32 -11.81 -0.66
CA ARG A 58 7.55 -11.32 -1.31
C ARG A 58 8.16 -10.12 -0.57
N THR A 59 7.32 -9.17 -0.16
CA THR A 59 7.76 -7.99 0.60
C THR A 59 8.29 -8.39 1.97
N SER A 60 7.63 -9.33 2.66
CA SER A 60 8.10 -9.89 3.93
C SER A 60 9.48 -10.54 3.77
N GLN A 61 9.65 -11.40 2.76
CA GLN A 61 10.95 -12.01 2.47
C GLN A 61 12.03 -10.98 2.14
N GLN A 62 11.66 -9.92 1.42
CA GLN A 62 12.61 -8.86 1.06
C GLN A 62 13.03 -8.02 2.28
N ILE A 63 12.10 -7.76 3.21
CA ILE A 63 12.40 -7.08 4.48
C ILE A 63 13.30 -7.97 5.34
N GLU A 64 13.03 -9.27 5.42
CA GLU A 64 13.81 -10.22 6.20
C GLU A 64 15.24 -10.32 5.67
N LEU A 65 15.42 -10.46 4.35
CA LEU A 65 16.74 -10.42 3.71
C LEU A 65 17.44 -9.07 3.90
N SER A 66 16.71 -7.96 3.91
CA SER A 66 17.29 -6.64 4.17
C SER A 66 17.76 -6.50 5.61
N ARG A 67 17.03 -7.07 6.58
CA ARG A 67 17.42 -7.09 7.99
C ARG A 67 18.65 -7.95 8.20
N GLU A 68 18.66 -9.15 7.63
CA GLU A 68 19.82 -10.05 7.71
C GLU A 68 21.06 -9.39 7.09
N LYS A 69 20.92 -8.73 5.94
CA LYS A 69 22.03 -7.97 5.34
C LYS A 69 22.52 -6.83 6.22
N MET A 70 21.60 -6.09 6.84
CA MET A 70 21.95 -4.99 7.74
C MET A 70 22.65 -5.51 9.00
N GLU A 71 22.21 -6.65 9.54
CA GLU A 71 22.84 -7.30 10.68
C GLU A 71 24.24 -7.82 10.32
N ILE A 72 24.41 -8.45 9.16
CA ILE A 72 25.72 -8.87 8.66
C ILE A 72 26.62 -7.67 8.39
N GLU A 73 26.10 -6.57 7.85
CA GLU A 73 26.87 -5.35 7.61
C GLU A 73 27.27 -4.68 8.92
N ALA A 74 26.37 -4.60 9.89
CA ALA A 74 26.66 -4.11 11.24
C ALA A 74 27.70 -4.99 11.94
N ALA A 75 27.53 -6.31 11.92
CA ALA A 75 28.50 -7.26 12.46
C ALA A 75 29.82 -7.23 11.68
N LYS A 76 29.81 -6.93 10.39
CA LYS A 76 31.02 -6.75 9.59
C LYS A 76 31.72 -5.45 9.94
N ILE A 77 31.01 -4.35 10.21
CA ILE A 77 31.60 -3.09 10.71
C ILE A 77 32.22 -3.33 12.09
N GLU A 78 31.56 -4.10 12.94
CA GLU A 78 32.06 -4.49 14.27
C GLU A 78 33.30 -5.40 14.19
N ASN A 79 33.27 -6.43 13.33
CA ASN A 79 34.40 -7.34 13.13
C ASN A 79 35.52 -6.77 12.24
N GLN A 80 35.24 -5.76 11.41
CA GLN A 80 36.23 -4.91 10.73
C GLN A 80 36.75 -3.80 11.65
N GLY A 81 36.66 -3.97 12.97
CA GLY A 81 37.41 -3.19 13.92
C GLY A 81 38.85 -2.98 13.42
N LEU A 82 39.17 -1.72 13.14
CA LEU A 82 40.52 -1.17 13.29
C LEU A 82 41.61 -1.99 12.59
N GLY A 83 41.36 -2.42 11.36
CA GLY A 83 42.42 -2.79 10.44
C GLY A 83 43.32 -1.57 10.23
N THR A 84 44.53 -1.63 10.79
CA THR A 84 45.58 -0.62 10.75
C THR A 84 45.91 -0.15 9.33
N GLY A 85 45.15 0.82 8.83
CA GLY A 85 45.46 1.60 7.64
C GLY A 85 45.18 3.05 7.99
N LYS A 86 46.23 3.80 8.36
CA LYS A 86 46.16 5.24 8.58
C LYS A 86 45.76 5.94 7.29
N GLN A 87 44.48 6.01 6.96
CA GLN A 87 43.93 7.19 6.34
C GLN A 87 43.35 8.02 7.45
N LYS A 88 44.17 8.97 7.88
CA LYS A 88 43.78 10.10 8.70
C LYS A 88 42.78 10.89 7.84
N GLU A 89 41.52 10.46 7.82
CA GLU A 89 40.46 11.44 7.62
C GLU A 89 40.62 12.38 8.80
N GLU A 90 41.17 13.55 8.52
CA GLU A 90 40.97 14.70 9.37
C GLU A 90 39.46 14.92 9.37
N MET A 91 38.76 14.21 10.27
CA MET A 91 37.67 14.83 10.98
C MET A 91 38.29 16.13 11.48
N HIS A 92 38.03 17.21 10.74
CA HIS A 92 38.07 18.53 11.31
C HIS A 92 37.20 18.40 12.55
N LYS A 93 37.87 18.16 13.68
CA LYS A 93 37.39 18.46 15.00
C LYS A 93 37.08 19.96 14.86
N LEU A 94 35.86 20.27 14.42
CA LEU A 94 35.39 21.65 14.38
C LEU A 94 35.47 22.05 15.84
N ASP A 95 36.50 22.81 16.14
CA ASP A 95 36.76 23.28 17.48
C ASP A 95 35.74 24.38 17.75
N PHE A 96 34.55 23.97 18.17
CA PHE A 96 33.47 24.88 18.53
C PHE A 96 33.75 25.62 19.84
N SER A 97 34.89 25.35 20.51
CA SER A 97 35.34 26.13 21.67
C SER A 97 35.63 27.59 21.34
N ALA A 98 35.80 27.93 20.05
CA ALA A 98 36.01 29.29 19.59
C ALA A 98 34.72 30.12 19.48
N ASP A 99 33.52 29.50 19.45
CA ASP A 99 32.25 30.21 19.33
C ASP A 99 31.30 29.89 20.50
N PRO A 100 31.12 30.81 21.47
CA PRO A 100 30.26 30.59 22.64
C PRO A 100 28.79 30.42 22.26
N ARG A 101 28.36 30.84 21.06
CA ARG A 101 26.99 30.57 20.57
C ARG A 101 26.83 29.14 20.10
N ALA A 102 27.86 28.58 19.44
CA ALA A 102 27.86 27.18 19.04
C ALA A 102 27.91 26.26 20.27
N GLU A 103 28.69 26.61 21.28
CA GLU A 103 28.74 25.88 22.55
C GLU A 103 27.39 25.92 23.30
N ALA A 104 26.73 27.07 23.34
CA ALA A 104 25.40 27.20 23.92
C ALA A 104 24.35 26.34 23.17
N LEU A 105 24.40 26.33 21.84
CA LEU A 105 23.54 25.48 21.01
C LEU A 105 23.81 23.99 21.21
N ILE A 106 25.07 23.58 21.34
CA ILE A 106 25.45 22.18 21.60
C ILE A 106 24.95 21.73 22.99
N ARG A 107 25.05 22.62 23.98
CA ARG A 107 24.53 22.38 25.35
C ARG A 107 22.99 22.35 25.36
N GLU A 108 22.33 23.22 24.59
CA GLU A 108 20.86 23.25 24.44
C GLU A 108 20.32 22.02 23.69
N LEU A 109 21.05 21.54 22.69
CA LEU A 109 20.76 20.29 21.95
C LEU A 109 21.12 19.01 22.75
N GLY A 110 21.66 19.15 23.97
CA GLY A 110 22.03 18.01 24.82
C GLY A 110 23.15 17.13 24.25
N ARG A 111 23.91 17.63 23.27
CA ARG A 111 25.00 16.92 22.58
C ARG A 111 26.39 17.21 23.14
N GLY A 112 26.50 18.12 24.10
CA GLY A 112 27.76 18.37 24.79
C GLY A 112 28.07 17.21 25.73
N ASP A 113 29.20 16.53 25.49
CA ASP A 113 29.88 15.51 26.30
C ASP A 113 29.08 14.99 27.53
N LYS A 114 27.89 14.44 27.27
CA LYS A 114 27.37 13.40 28.14
C LYS A 114 28.22 12.21 27.75
N GLU A 115 29.36 12.06 28.43
CA GLU A 115 29.85 10.74 28.74
C GLU A 115 28.64 9.99 29.32
N SER A 116 27.93 9.27 28.46
CA SER A 116 27.02 8.23 28.93
C SER A 116 27.96 7.24 29.57
N ASN A 117 28.21 7.42 30.87
CA ASN A 117 28.69 6.35 31.71
C ASN A 117 27.68 5.24 31.48
N GLY A 118 28.04 4.28 30.62
CA GLY A 118 27.23 3.11 30.39
C GLY A 118 26.93 2.47 31.75
N PRO A 119 25.80 1.75 31.86
CA PRO A 119 25.39 1.15 33.12
C PRO A 119 26.57 0.40 33.73
N THR A 120 27.00 0.82 34.91
CA THR A 120 28.25 0.32 35.52
C THR A 120 27.98 -1.02 36.22
N ASN A 121 26.70 -1.35 36.43
CA ASN A 121 26.21 -2.54 37.09
C ASN A 121 25.08 -3.20 36.28
N ALA A 122 24.97 -4.53 36.37
CA ALA A 122 23.92 -5.30 35.69
C ALA A 122 22.50 -4.87 36.08
N ASP A 123 22.28 -4.45 37.32
CA ASP A 123 20.98 -3.96 37.79
C ASP A 123 20.58 -2.63 37.13
N GLU A 124 21.55 -1.76 36.84
CA GLU A 124 21.30 -0.49 36.13
C GLU A 124 20.98 -0.75 34.66
N GLN A 125 21.61 -1.76 34.05
CA GLN A 125 21.31 -2.18 32.68
C GLN A 125 19.88 -2.74 32.57
N VAL A 126 19.47 -3.61 33.49
CA VAL A 126 18.10 -4.17 33.50
C VAL A 126 17.05 -3.07 33.70
N GLN A 127 17.32 -2.08 34.55
CA GLN A 127 16.40 -0.95 34.74
C GLN A 127 16.33 -0.04 33.51
N ALA A 128 17.47 0.21 32.85
CA ALA A 128 17.49 0.96 31.59
C ALA A 128 16.71 0.23 30.49
N ASP A 129 16.91 -1.08 30.35
CA ASP A 129 16.21 -1.91 29.36
C ASP A 129 14.70 -1.97 29.63
N LEU A 130 14.28 -2.09 30.90
CA LEU A 130 12.87 -2.05 31.30
C LEU A 130 12.22 -0.70 30.98
N PHE A 131 12.92 0.40 31.25
CA PHE A 131 12.42 1.75 30.99
C PHE A 131 12.34 2.04 29.49
N GLU A 132 13.32 1.59 28.71
CA GLU A 132 13.32 1.70 27.25
C GLU A 132 12.20 0.84 26.63
N ALA A 133 11.97 -0.37 27.13
CA ALA A 133 10.87 -1.21 26.69
C ALA A 133 9.50 -0.56 26.92
N GLN A 134 9.28 0.05 28.10
CA GLN A 134 8.05 0.77 28.42
C GLN A 134 7.83 1.98 27.51
N GLN A 135 8.88 2.79 27.29
CA GLN A 135 8.79 3.90 26.35
C GLN A 135 8.49 3.42 24.93
N ASN A 136 9.19 2.39 24.45
CA ASN A 136 8.97 1.84 23.12
C ASN A 136 7.56 1.30 22.94
N GLU A 137 6.97 0.73 23.98
CA GLU A 137 5.58 0.26 23.95
C GLU A 137 4.60 1.43 23.81
N GLU A 138 4.73 2.47 24.63
CA GLU A 138 3.90 3.70 24.56
C GLU A 138 4.04 4.41 23.20
N TYR A 139 5.27 4.56 22.70
CA TYR A 139 5.53 5.11 21.37
C TYR A 139 4.91 4.24 20.27
N SER A 140 4.94 2.91 20.42
CA SER A 140 4.34 2.01 19.45
C SER A 140 2.83 2.19 19.37
N GLU A 141 2.14 2.40 20.50
CA GLU A 141 0.69 2.56 20.53
C GLU A 141 0.25 3.88 19.90
N ALA A 142 0.91 4.98 20.27
CA ALA A 142 0.65 6.29 19.70
C ALA A 142 0.89 6.30 18.19
N TYR A 143 1.97 5.66 17.74
CA TYR A 143 2.30 5.50 16.32
C TYR A 143 1.26 4.66 15.57
N LYS A 144 0.89 3.49 16.12
CA LYS A 144 -0.15 2.61 15.54
C LYS A 144 -1.48 3.34 15.40
N LYS A 145 -1.85 4.16 16.39
CA LYS A 145 -3.07 4.97 16.39
C LYS A 145 -3.09 6.02 15.28
N GLU A 146 -2.01 6.79 15.12
CA GLU A 146 -1.91 7.77 14.03
C GLU A 146 -1.91 7.09 12.66
N TYR A 147 -1.17 5.99 12.52
CA TYR A 147 -1.16 5.21 11.27
C TYR A 147 -2.57 4.70 10.91
N ALA A 148 -3.28 4.13 11.88
CA ALA A 148 -4.65 3.66 11.70
C ALA A 148 -5.60 4.80 11.29
N ARG A 149 -5.44 6.00 11.90
CA ARG A 149 -6.21 7.20 11.54
C ARG A 149 -5.98 7.59 10.08
N GLN A 150 -4.71 7.69 9.67
CA GLN A 150 -4.34 8.04 8.30
C GLN A 150 -4.83 7.00 7.29
N PHE A 151 -4.75 5.71 7.64
CA PHE A 151 -5.25 4.62 6.80
C PHE A 151 -6.77 4.74 6.54
N VAL A 152 -7.56 4.96 7.59
CA VAL A 152 -9.02 5.13 7.47
C VAL A 152 -9.37 6.40 6.70
N GLU A 153 -8.65 7.50 6.90
CA GLU A 153 -8.86 8.74 6.15
C GLU A 153 -8.55 8.58 4.66
N ASN A 154 -7.44 7.93 4.32
CA ASN A 154 -7.06 7.66 2.93
C ASN A 154 -8.07 6.73 2.26
N ALA A 155 -8.53 5.69 2.96
CA ALA A 155 -9.58 4.80 2.48
C ALA A 155 -10.90 5.57 2.25
N ARG A 156 -11.29 6.46 3.17
CA ARG A 156 -12.49 7.29 3.03
C ARG A 156 -12.39 8.23 1.83
N LYS A 157 -11.23 8.87 1.61
CA LYS A 157 -10.96 9.68 0.41
C LYS A 157 -11.06 8.86 -0.87
N ALA A 158 -10.58 7.61 -0.85
CA ALA A 158 -10.70 6.66 -1.95
C ALA A 158 -12.12 6.06 -2.11
N GLY A 159 -13.08 6.43 -1.27
CA GLY A 159 -14.48 5.99 -1.36
C GLY A 159 -14.78 4.69 -0.61
N TYR A 160 -13.94 4.26 0.32
CA TYR A 160 -14.12 3.06 1.14
C TYR A 160 -14.39 3.42 2.61
N LEU A 161 -15.35 2.74 3.22
CA LEU A 161 -15.60 2.73 4.66
C LEU A 161 -14.89 1.50 5.25
N ILE A 162 -13.82 1.73 6.01
CA ILE A 162 -13.09 0.68 6.72
C ILE A 162 -13.45 0.74 8.20
N LYS A 163 -13.70 -0.41 8.81
CA LYS A 163 -13.79 -0.56 10.27
C LYS A 163 -12.58 -1.37 10.77
N LEU A 164 -11.91 -0.83 11.77
CA LEU A 164 -10.80 -1.46 12.46
C LEU A 164 -11.30 -2.04 13.80
N SER A 165 -10.62 -3.08 14.26
CA SER A 165 -10.70 -3.62 15.63
C SER A 165 -9.84 -2.80 16.58
N ASP A 166 -9.96 -3.07 17.88
CA ASP A 166 -9.14 -2.43 18.92
C ASP A 166 -7.64 -2.75 18.74
N ASP A 167 -7.30 -3.89 18.14
CA ASP A 167 -5.95 -4.27 17.74
C ASP A 167 -5.48 -3.63 16.40
N TYR A 168 -6.21 -2.63 15.90
CA TYR A 168 -5.98 -1.98 14.60
C TYR A 168 -6.04 -2.92 13.38
N LYS A 169 -6.62 -4.13 13.50
CA LYS A 169 -6.85 -5.05 12.37
C LYS A 169 -8.14 -4.71 11.63
N VAL A 170 -8.14 -4.85 10.31
CA VAL A 170 -9.32 -4.57 9.46
C VAL A 170 -10.39 -5.64 9.65
N ILE A 171 -11.59 -5.24 10.08
CA ILE A 171 -12.74 -6.14 10.24
C ILE A 171 -13.64 -6.11 9.01
N SER A 172 -13.87 -4.93 8.45
CA SER A 172 -14.82 -4.78 7.33
C SER A 172 -14.45 -3.64 6.41
N VAL A 173 -14.63 -3.85 5.12
CA VAL A 173 -14.47 -2.84 4.07
C VAL A 173 -15.78 -2.75 3.29
N LYS A 174 -16.36 -1.55 3.19
CA LYS A 174 -17.57 -1.29 2.38
C LYS A 174 -17.29 -0.15 1.41
N GLN A 175 -17.66 -0.31 0.16
CA GLN A 175 -17.52 0.76 -0.83
C GLN A 175 -18.68 1.77 -0.69
N ILE A 176 -18.36 3.05 -0.55
CA ILE A 176 -19.33 4.16 -0.46
C ILE A 176 -19.55 4.79 -1.84
N ARG A 177 -18.48 4.93 -2.64
CA ARG A 177 -18.53 5.51 -3.99
C ARG A 177 -17.59 4.73 -4.92
N LYS A 178 -17.95 4.62 -6.21
CA LYS A 178 -16.98 4.15 -7.22
C LYS A 178 -15.83 5.15 -7.24
N PRO A 179 -14.56 4.72 -7.09
CA PRO A 179 -13.45 5.62 -7.29
C PRO A 179 -13.58 6.22 -8.69
N ALA A 180 -13.50 7.55 -8.79
CA ALA A 180 -13.27 8.16 -10.10
C ALA A 180 -11.94 7.57 -10.60
N ASP A 181 -11.88 7.15 -11.86
CA ASP A 181 -10.78 6.41 -12.49
C ASP A 181 -9.40 7.14 -12.50
N SER A 182 -9.23 8.22 -11.72
CA SER A 182 -8.04 9.07 -11.71
C SER A 182 -7.48 9.27 -10.30
N TYR A 183 -7.04 8.18 -9.67
CA TYR A 183 -6.02 8.27 -8.61
C TYR A 183 -4.70 7.71 -9.16
N GLU A 184 -4.02 8.50 -9.99
CA GLU A 184 -2.65 8.25 -10.47
C GLU A 184 -1.60 8.50 -9.37
N LEU A 185 -1.75 7.89 -8.20
CA LEU A 185 -0.76 8.05 -7.13
C LEU A 185 0.52 7.21 -7.32
N PHE A 186 0.54 6.30 -8.30
CA PHE A 186 1.64 5.35 -8.51
C PHE A 186 2.26 5.35 -9.91
N ASN A 187 1.77 6.17 -10.86
CA ASN A 187 2.25 6.14 -12.25
C ASN A 187 3.33 7.18 -12.60
N LYS A 188 3.82 7.96 -11.63
CA LYS A 188 4.76 9.08 -11.90
C LYS A 188 6.20 8.82 -11.45
N SER A 189 6.76 7.63 -11.72
CA SER A 189 8.21 7.42 -11.56
C SER A 189 8.90 6.57 -12.62
N SER A 190 8.24 6.15 -13.70
CA SER A 190 8.94 5.63 -14.89
C SER A 190 9.20 6.77 -15.88
N GLY A 191 10.03 7.74 -15.48
CA GLY A 191 10.73 8.58 -16.48
C GLY A 191 11.70 7.67 -17.22
N SER A 192 11.64 7.52 -18.55
CA SER A 192 11.97 8.57 -19.53
C SER A 192 13.34 9.21 -19.23
N GLY A 193 14.39 8.39 -19.18
CA GLY A 193 15.75 8.78 -19.61
C GLY A 193 15.96 8.20 -21.01
N ALA A 194 15.91 9.04 -22.04
CA ALA A 194 17.11 9.58 -22.73
C ALA A 194 17.75 8.50 -23.62
N GLN A 195 17.38 8.51 -24.92
CA GLN A 195 18.16 9.08 -26.02
C GLN A 195 19.41 8.26 -26.33
#